data_AF-A0A6I9Y245-F1
#
_entry.id   AF-A0A6I9Y245-F1
#
_cell.length_a   1.000
_cell.length_b   1.000
_cell.length_c   1.000
_cell.angle_alpha   90.00
_cell.angle_beta   90.00
_cell.angle_gamma   90.00
#
_symmetry.space_group_name_H-M   'P 1'
#
loop_
_entity.id
_entity.type
_entity.pdbx_description
1 polymer ?
#
loop_
_entity_poly.entity_id
_entity_poly.type
_entity_poly.pdbx_seq_one_letter_code
_entity_poly.pdbx_strand_id
1 'polypeptide(L)'
;MDLGDLKSHVTEKVKPIVTNYKGMNIWEIPPNGQGITTLLALNILENFNVKDLDHNSTHYLHILIEAFKLSFTDSFWFCADPEKGTVPTAQLLSKSYARDRSHLIKLHR
;
A
#
# COMPACT_ATOMS: atom_id res chain seq x y z
N MET A 1 -4.58 -30.85 -5.38
CA MET A 1 -5.95 -30.45 -5.75
C MET A 1 -6.70 -31.68 -6.19
N ASP A 2 -7.51 -32.22 -5.29
CA ASP A 2 -8.43 -33.33 -5.52
C ASP A 2 -9.88 -32.97 -5.13
N LEU A 3 -10.81 -33.92 -5.17
CA LEU A 3 -12.20 -33.69 -4.76
C LEU A 3 -12.36 -33.35 -3.27
N GLY A 4 -11.42 -33.80 -2.43
CA GLY A 4 -11.37 -33.46 -1.01
C GLY A 4 -11.02 -31.99 -0.79
N ASP A 5 -10.02 -31.48 -1.53
CA ASP A 5 -9.64 -30.06 -1.52
C ASP A 5 -10.80 -29.14 -1.91
N LEU A 6 -11.58 -29.52 -2.94
CA LEU A 6 -12.75 -28.73 -3.38
C LEU A 6 -13.86 -28.71 -2.33
N LYS A 7 -14.07 -29.84 -1.64
CA LYS A 7 -15.10 -29.97 -0.61
C LYS A 7 -14.74 -29.20 0.67
N SER A 8 -13.45 -29.07 0.99
CA SER A 8 -12.95 -28.39 2.19
C SER A 8 -12.73 -26.89 1.99
N HIS A 9 -12.71 -26.39 0.75
CA HIS A 9 -12.56 -24.98 0.47
C HIS A 9 -13.68 -24.14 1.10
N VAL A 10 -13.29 -23.04 1.75
CA VAL A 10 -14.21 -22.05 2.32
C VAL A 10 -13.78 -20.66 1.90
N THR A 11 -14.76 -19.80 1.61
CA THR A 11 -14.50 -18.38 1.34
C THR A 11 -14.57 -17.59 2.64
N GLU A 12 -13.55 -16.77 2.89
CA GLU A 12 -13.47 -15.94 4.08
C GLU A 12 -14.19 -14.60 3.89
N LYS A 13 -14.93 -14.18 4.92
CA LYS A 13 -15.43 -12.81 5.04
C LYS A 13 -14.38 -11.98 5.75
N VAL A 14 -13.87 -10.96 5.05
CA VAL A 14 -12.80 -10.11 5.58
C VAL A 14 -13.30 -8.71 5.92
N LYS A 15 -12.65 -8.06 6.89
CA LYS A 15 -12.83 -6.64 7.15
C LYS A 15 -11.89 -5.85 6.23
N PRO A 16 -12.40 -4.92 5.39
CA PRO A 16 -11.56 -4.08 4.55
C PRO A 16 -10.58 -3.24 5.37
N ILE A 17 -9.40 -3.01 4.80
CA ILE A 17 -8.41 -2.05 5.30
C ILE A 17 -8.66 -0.69 4.65
N VAL A 18 -8.27 0.38 5.33
CA VAL A 18 -8.61 1.74 4.91
C VAL A 18 -7.48 2.69 5.23
N THR A 19 -7.31 3.69 4.37
CA THR A 19 -6.61 4.92 4.72
C THR A 19 -7.43 6.14 4.34
N ASN A 20 -7.22 7.25 5.03
CA ASN A 20 -7.72 8.55 4.60
C ASN A 20 -6.66 9.23 3.76
N TYR A 21 -6.97 9.62 2.53
CA TYR A 21 -6.10 10.39 1.65
C TYR A 21 -6.77 11.71 1.32
N LYS A 22 -6.24 12.81 1.85
CA LYS A 22 -6.74 14.18 1.60
C LYS A 22 -8.26 14.32 1.80
N GLY A 23 -8.79 13.71 2.88
CA GLY A 23 -10.22 13.78 3.24
C GLY A 23 -11.08 12.65 2.66
N MET A 24 -10.56 11.79 1.79
CA MET A 24 -11.29 10.66 1.22
C MET A 24 -10.84 9.34 1.84
N ASN A 25 -11.79 8.48 2.23
CA ASN A 25 -11.47 7.13 2.68
C ASN A 25 -11.34 6.19 1.49
N ILE A 26 -10.15 5.59 1.33
CA ILE A 26 -9.86 4.60 0.30
C ILE A 26 -9.81 3.22 0.96
N TRP A 27 -10.63 2.31 0.47
CA TRP A 27 -10.84 0.98 1.05
C TRP A 27 -10.27 -0.10 0.13
N GLU A 28 -9.59 -1.07 0.72
CA GLU A 28 -8.98 -2.19 -0.01
C GLU A 28 -9.18 -3.50 0.75
N ILE A 29 -9.06 -4.62 0.02
CA ILE A 29 -9.03 -5.96 0.61
C ILE A 29 -7.75 -6.12 1.45
N PRO A 30 -7.83 -6.67 2.68
CA PRO A 30 -6.64 -6.89 3.50
C PRO A 30 -5.71 -7.96 2.88
N PRO A 31 -4.48 -8.07 3.38
CA PRO A 31 -3.63 -9.23 3.12
C PRO A 31 -4.39 -10.54 3.41
N ASN A 32 -4.24 -11.58 2.59
CA ASN A 32 -3.22 -11.76 1.54
C ASN A 32 -3.46 -11.01 0.20
N GLY A 33 -4.50 -10.18 0.07
CA GLY A 33 -4.67 -9.29 -1.09
C GLY A 33 -3.61 -8.18 -1.16
N GLN A 34 -3.18 -7.82 -2.37
CA GLN A 34 -2.12 -6.82 -2.58
C GLN A 34 -2.58 -5.34 -2.56
N GLY A 35 -3.86 -5.08 -2.28
CA GLY A 35 -4.43 -3.72 -2.24
C GLY A 35 -3.76 -2.80 -1.22
N ILE A 36 -3.11 -3.37 -0.19
CA ILE A 36 -2.28 -2.62 0.78
C ILE A 36 -1.19 -1.77 0.11
N THR A 37 -0.69 -2.19 -1.06
CA THR A 37 0.31 -1.44 -1.85
C THR A 37 -0.20 -0.06 -2.25
N THR A 38 -1.45 0.03 -2.70
CA THR A 38 -2.08 1.29 -3.09
C THR A 38 -2.23 2.21 -1.89
N LEU A 39 -2.69 1.67 -0.75
CA LEU A 39 -2.87 2.47 0.47
C LEU A 39 -1.54 3.01 1.01
N LEU A 40 -0.48 2.21 0.95
CA LEU A 40 0.89 2.63 1.27
C LEU A 40 1.34 3.78 0.35
N ALA A 41 1.17 3.62 -0.96
CA ALA A 41 1.59 4.63 -1.93
C ALA A 41 0.86 5.95 -1.72
N LEU A 42 -0.45 5.91 -1.51
CA LEU A 42 -1.25 7.11 -1.22
C LEU A 42 -0.80 7.80 0.08
N ASN A 43 -0.51 7.04 1.13
CA ASN A 43 0.00 7.62 2.38
C ASN A 43 1.36 8.29 2.21
N ILE A 44 2.26 7.72 1.41
CA ILE A 44 3.55 8.34 1.09
C ILE A 44 3.32 9.61 0.27
N LEU A 45 2.51 9.53 -0.79
CA LEU A 45 2.18 10.64 -1.70
C LEU A 45 1.48 11.82 -1.01
N GLU A 46 0.80 11.58 0.12
CA GLU A 46 0.17 12.66 0.90
C GLU A 46 1.18 13.69 1.42
N ASN A 47 2.45 13.31 1.55
CA ASN A 47 3.54 14.22 1.96
C ASN A 47 4.05 15.10 0.81
N PHE A 48 3.50 14.95 -0.40
CA PHE A 48 3.89 15.70 -1.59
C PHE A 48 2.72 16.47 -2.20
N ASN A 49 3.03 17.65 -2.74
CA ASN A 49 2.06 18.46 -3.44
C ASN A 49 1.97 18.11 -4.93
N VAL A 50 1.65 16.84 -5.21
CA VAL A 50 1.58 16.29 -6.57
C VAL A 50 0.57 17.03 -7.46
N LYS A 51 -0.49 17.58 -6.87
CA LYS A 51 -1.55 18.30 -7.58
C LYS A 51 -1.04 19.56 -8.28
N ASP A 52 -0.03 20.20 -7.71
CA ASP A 52 0.52 21.47 -8.22
C ASP A 52 1.63 21.24 -9.24
N LEU A 53 1.96 19.97 -9.55
CA LEU A 53 2.90 19.61 -10.60
C LEU A 53 2.17 19.38 -11.92
N ASP A 54 2.80 19.79 -13.01
CA ASP A 54 2.31 19.47 -14.35
C ASP A 54 2.20 17.96 -14.53
N HIS A 55 1.03 17.51 -15.00
CA HIS A 55 0.78 16.10 -15.24
C HIS A 55 1.83 15.53 -16.19
N ASN A 56 2.40 14.37 -15.83
CA ASN A 56 3.48 13.69 -16.54
C ASN A 56 4.79 14.47 -16.70
N SER A 57 4.97 15.59 -15.98
CA SER A 57 6.30 16.18 -15.85
C SER A 57 7.28 15.22 -15.17
N THR A 58 8.58 15.43 -15.36
CA THR A 58 9.62 14.61 -14.75
C THR A 58 9.50 14.56 -13.22
N HIS A 59 9.20 15.68 -12.56
CA HIS A 59 9.03 15.74 -11.11
C HIS A 59 7.78 14.97 -10.65
N TYR A 60 6.67 15.12 -11.37
CA TYR A 60 5.44 14.37 -11.10
C TYR A 60 5.70 12.86 -11.18
N LEU A 61 6.27 12.39 -12.29
CA LEU A 61 6.51 10.97 -12.51
C LEU A 61 7.53 10.41 -11.51
N HIS A 62 8.58 11.16 -11.21
CA HIS A 62 9.60 10.75 -10.23
C HIS A 62 8.99 10.48 -8.85
N ILE A 63 8.17 11.40 -8.33
CA ILE A 63 7.53 11.23 -7.02
C ILE A 63 6.60 10.01 -7.02
N LEU A 64 5.79 9.84 -8.07
CA LEU A 64 4.90 8.68 -8.20
C LEU A 64 5.70 7.37 -8.25
N ILE A 65 6.71 7.29 -9.11
CA ILE A 65 7.53 6.09 -9.29
C ILE A 65 8.22 5.71 -7.98
N GLU A 66 8.87 6.65 -7.29
CA GLU A 66 9.58 6.34 -6.05
C GLU A 66 8.61 5.96 -4.91
N ALA A 67 7.46 6.60 -4.80
CA ALA A 67 6.44 6.24 -3.81
C ALA A 67 5.89 4.83 -4.05
N PHE A 68 5.59 4.47 -5.31
CA PHE A 68 5.15 3.12 -5.65
C PHE A 68 6.26 2.09 -5.45
N LYS A 69 7.51 2.38 -5.82
CA LYS A 69 8.64 1.47 -5.57
C LYS A 69 8.76 1.11 -4.09
N LEU A 70 8.75 2.09 -3.20
CA LEU A 70 8.79 1.86 -1.75
C LEU A 70 7.60 1.01 -1.28
N SER A 71 6.40 1.33 -1.77
CA SER A 71 5.17 0.62 -1.40
C SER A 71 5.16 -0.83 -1.87
N PHE A 72 5.68 -1.10 -3.07
CA PHE A 72 5.87 -2.45 -3.59
C PHE A 72 6.93 -3.20 -2.80
N THR A 73 8.05 -2.58 -2.44
CA THR A 73 9.07 -3.21 -1.60
C THR A 73 8.50 -3.64 -0.25
N ASP A 74 7.76 -2.76 0.43
CA ASP A 74 7.15 -3.07 1.72
C ASP A 74 6.07 -4.14 1.59
N SER A 75 5.19 -4.02 0.58
CA SER A 75 4.14 -5.01 0.35
C SER A 75 4.71 -6.38 -0.01
N PHE A 76 5.80 -6.42 -0.79
CA PHE A 76 6.48 -7.68 -1.10
C PHE A 76 7.08 -8.35 0.14
N TRP A 77 7.59 -7.56 1.09
CA TRP A 77 8.18 -8.09 2.31
C TRP A 77 7.14 -8.56 3.34
N PHE A 78 6.04 -7.83 3.48
CA PHE A 78 5.08 -8.02 4.58
C PHE A 78 3.74 -8.62 4.17
N CYS A 79 3.31 -8.51 2.91
CA CYS A 79 2.00 -9.01 2.48
C CYS A 79 2.04 -10.54 2.39
N ALA A 80 1.37 -11.18 3.33
CA ALA A 80 1.27 -12.62 3.43
C ALA A 80 -0.14 -13.03 3.86
N ASP A 81 -0.39 -14.33 3.86
CA ASP A 81 -1.53 -14.92 4.56
C ASP A 81 -1.39 -14.66 6.08
N PRO A 82 -2.35 -13.94 6.71
CA PRO A 82 -2.31 -13.65 8.15
C PRO A 82 -2.30 -14.90 9.05
N GLU A 83 -2.79 -16.04 8.56
CA GLU A 83 -2.71 -17.31 9.31
C GLU A 83 -1.32 -17.95 9.26
N LYS A 84 -0.48 -17.53 8.30
CA LYS A 84 0.86 -18.10 8.05
C LYS A 84 2.01 -17.15 8.39
N GLY A 85 1.72 -15.87 8.62
CA GLY A 85 2.74 -14.86 8.91
C GLY A 85 2.18 -13.62 9.60
N THR A 86 3.07 -12.85 10.22
CA THR A 86 2.69 -11.57 10.84
C THR A 86 2.66 -10.47 9.79
N VAL A 87 1.52 -9.82 9.63
CA VAL A 87 1.33 -8.68 8.74
C VAL A 87 1.04 -7.43 9.58
N PRO A 88 2.00 -6.51 9.77
CA PRO A 88 1.83 -5.33 10.62
C PRO A 88 1.03 -4.21 9.92
N THR A 89 -0.17 -4.53 9.42
CA THR A 89 -0.99 -3.63 8.58
C THR A 89 -1.23 -2.25 9.21
N ALA A 90 -1.54 -2.20 10.51
CA ALA A 90 -1.79 -0.93 11.19
C ALA A 90 -0.55 -0.01 11.22
N GLN A 91 0.64 -0.60 11.40
CA GLN A 91 1.90 0.15 11.39
C GLN A 91 2.25 0.60 9.97
N LEU A 92 2.13 -0.29 8.99
CA LEU A 92 2.38 0.00 7.58
C LEU A 92 1.48 1.14 7.08
N LEU A 93 0.21 1.16 7.48
CA LEU A 93 -0.74 2.20 7.08
C LEU A 93 -0.71 3.45 7.97
N SER A 94 0.20 3.51 8.96
CA SER A 94 0.32 4.69 9.83
C SER A 94 0.93 5.89 9.08
N LYS A 95 0.48 7.10 9.43
CA LYS A 95 0.99 8.34 8.83
C LYS A 95 2.44 8.62 9.18
N SER A 96 2.89 8.20 10.37
CA SER A 96 4.30 8.29 10.78
C SER A 96 5.19 7.42 9.90
N TYR A 97 4.82 6.16 9.67
CA TYR A 97 5.57 5.27 8.79
C TYR A 97 5.67 5.82 7.37
N ALA A 98 4.56 6.31 6.81
CA ALA A 98 4.54 6.90 5.48
C ALA A 98 5.42 8.16 5.37
N ARG A 99 5.45 8.99 6.42
CA ARG A 99 6.36 10.14 6.50
C ARG A 99 7.81 9.70 6.49
N ASP A 100 8.18 8.69 7.29
CA ASP A 100 9.55 8.16 7.31
C ASP A 100 9.97 7.62 5.94
N ARG A 101 9.05 6.91 5.26
CA ARG A 101 9.27 6.44 3.87
C ARG A 101 9.41 7.59 2.89
N SER A 102 8.63 8.66 3.03
CA SER A 102 8.68 9.83 2.14
C SER A 102 10.05 10.51 2.12
N HIS A 103 10.79 10.50 3.23
CA HIS A 103 12.14 11.06 3.32
C HIS A 103 13.18 10.33 2.44
N LEU A 104 12.88 9.11 1.99
CA LEU A 104 13.75 8.35 1.09
C LEU A 104 13.64 8.82 -0.37
N ILE A 105 12.62 9.61 -0.71
CA ILE A 105 12.40 10.13 -2.07
C ILE A 105 13.24 11.41 -2.25
N LYS A 106 14.34 11.31 -3.00
CA LYS A 106 15.20 12.45 -3.32
C LYS A 106 14.66 13.24 -4.50
N LEU A 107 14.37 14.53 -4.34
CA LEU A 107 13.78 15.36 -5.41
C LEU A 107 14.77 15.84 -6.48
N HIS A 108 16.07 15.82 -6.17
CA HIS A 108 17.14 16.13 -7.11
C HIS A 108 18.14 14.97 -7.10
N ARG A 109 18.42 14.40 -8.28
CA ARG A 109 19.49 13.42 -8.51
C ARG A 109 20.63 14.06 -9.25
#